data_AF-A0A959EPE7-F1
#
_entry.id   AF-A0A959EPE7-F1
#
_cell.length_a   1.000
_cell.length_b   1.000
_cell.length_c   1.000
_cell.angle_alpha   90.00
_cell.angle_beta   90.00
_cell.angle_gamma   90.00
#
_symmetry.space_group_name_H-M   'P 1'
#
loop_
_entity.id
_entity.type
_entity.pdbx_description
1 polymer ?
#
loop_
_entity_poly.entity_id
_entity_poly.type
_entity_poly.pdbx_seq_one_letter_code
_entity_poly.pdbx_strand_id
1 'polypeptide(L)'
;MRSFFLLVIALLVGQFSFAQDAAPAADHSGFVQLNTGLSYRMLEPNQDLRKVNILAHALADGELGTRSLYIGASLIAIADFQSANVDSKFGWLMRHPTASNQIGDQVSEAVLHSAQLSLTAPITSWLAAYMEVLYDPEQSFGAGTITALGRNQLQLRKGYILLGDLNKFPIYLALGKMDAPFGQTNSVSPFTSSTMWHAFGGLGYGAMATFDKAGFKVSVMAVQGGAQFRALNAPVEG
;
A
#
# COMPACT_ATOMS: atom_id res chain seq x y z
N MET A 1 -48.87 20.90 26.93
CA MET A 1 -49.32 20.12 25.76
C MET A 1 -48.18 19.20 25.35
N ARG A 2 -48.47 17.91 25.28
CA ARG A 2 -47.53 16.82 24.98
C ARG A 2 -47.41 16.69 23.46
N SER A 3 -46.19 16.61 22.93
CA SER A 3 -45.95 16.11 21.58
C SER A 3 -44.91 14.99 21.68
N PHE A 4 -45.41 13.77 21.52
CA PHE A 4 -44.64 12.53 21.40
C PHE A 4 -43.78 12.59 20.14
N PHE A 5 -42.46 12.46 20.29
CA PHE A 5 -41.60 12.09 19.16
C PHE A 5 -41.63 10.56 19.03
N LEU A 6 -42.16 10.08 17.90
CA LEU A 6 -42.05 8.68 17.49
C LEU A 6 -40.58 8.41 17.12
N LEU A 7 -39.91 7.59 17.93
CA LEU A 7 -38.64 6.95 17.58
C LEU A 7 -38.96 5.76 16.68
N VAL A 8 -38.77 5.90 15.37
CA VAL A 8 -38.81 4.76 14.43
C VAL A 8 -37.44 4.09 14.48
N ILE A 9 -37.32 3.02 15.27
CA ILE A 9 -36.19 2.11 15.22
C ILE A 9 -36.36 1.26 13.96
N ALA A 10 -35.67 1.63 12.89
CA ALA A 10 -35.48 0.73 11.75
C ALA A 10 -34.52 -0.39 12.19
N LEU A 11 -35.08 -1.57 12.47
CA LEU A 11 -34.35 -2.81 12.62
C LEU A 11 -33.59 -3.09 11.31
N LEU A 12 -32.30 -2.75 11.30
CA LEU A 12 -31.34 -3.35 10.38
C LEU A 12 -31.30 -4.85 10.69
N VAL A 13 -32.02 -5.63 9.89
CA VAL A 13 -31.78 -7.07 9.79
C VAL A 13 -30.35 -7.20 9.30
N GLY A 14 -29.44 -7.44 10.25
CA GLY A 14 -28.07 -7.78 9.97
C GLY A 14 -28.06 -8.94 8.99
N GLN A 15 -27.45 -8.71 7.83
CA GLN A 15 -26.97 -9.83 7.04
C GLN A 15 -25.89 -10.49 7.88
N PHE A 16 -26.29 -11.56 8.57
CA PHE A 16 -25.35 -12.55 9.04
C PHE A 16 -24.57 -13.01 7.82
N SER A 17 -23.36 -12.50 7.65
CA SER A 17 -22.36 -13.13 6.81
C SER A 17 -22.10 -14.49 7.45
N PHE A 18 -22.82 -15.51 7.01
CA PHE A 18 -22.31 -16.85 7.08
C PHE A 18 -20.92 -16.78 6.47
N ALA A 19 -19.90 -17.06 7.28
CA ALA A 19 -18.62 -17.49 6.77
C ALA A 19 -18.96 -18.62 5.80
N GLN A 20 -18.87 -18.35 4.50
CA GLN A 20 -18.76 -19.42 3.54
C GLN A 20 -17.40 -20.03 3.90
N ASP A 21 -17.43 -21.11 4.67
CA ASP A 21 -16.30 -22.02 4.72
C ASP A 21 -15.93 -22.27 3.27
N ALA A 22 -14.76 -21.74 2.88
CA ALA A 22 -14.21 -22.05 1.58
C ALA A 22 -14.15 -23.58 1.54
N ALA A 23 -14.89 -24.19 0.60
CA ALA A 23 -14.76 -25.60 0.31
C ALA A 23 -13.26 -25.93 0.29
N PRO A 24 -12.82 -27.05 0.88
CA PRO A 24 -11.40 -27.37 0.98
C PRO A 24 -10.77 -27.14 -0.39
N ALA A 25 -9.80 -26.22 -0.43
CA ALA A 25 -9.19 -25.78 -1.68
C ALA A 25 -8.79 -27.04 -2.43
N ALA A 26 -9.48 -27.31 -3.55
CA ALA A 26 -9.06 -28.35 -4.45
C ALA A 26 -7.60 -28.05 -4.82
N ASP A 27 -6.76 -29.09 -4.78
CA ASP A 27 -5.34 -29.04 -5.12
C ASP A 27 -5.17 -28.71 -6.61
N HIS A 28 -5.44 -27.45 -6.93
CA HIS A 28 -5.20 -26.86 -8.22
C HIS A 28 -3.86 -26.15 -8.11
N SER A 29 -2.80 -26.87 -8.45
CA SER A 29 -1.50 -26.31 -8.84
C SER A 29 -1.63 -25.53 -10.17
N GLY A 30 -2.57 -24.59 -10.21
CA GLY A 30 -2.83 -23.72 -11.34
C GLY A 30 -1.70 -22.73 -11.55
N PHE A 31 -1.54 -22.29 -12.79
CA PHE A 31 -0.62 -21.20 -13.13
C PHE A 31 -0.97 -19.92 -12.35
N VAL A 32 -2.25 -19.64 -12.12
CA VAL A 32 -2.73 -18.51 -11.31
C VAL A 32 -3.13 -19.00 -9.92
N GLN A 33 -2.62 -18.35 -8.88
CA GLN A 33 -2.82 -18.72 -7.48
C GLN A 33 -3.15 -17.50 -6.63
N LEU A 34 -3.70 -17.75 -5.45
CA LEU A 34 -3.87 -16.76 -4.40
C LEU A 34 -2.94 -17.14 -3.24
N ASN A 35 -2.22 -16.16 -2.70
CA ASN A 35 -1.54 -16.30 -1.42
C ASN A 35 -1.97 -15.11 -0.56
N THR A 36 -3.00 -15.32 0.26
CA THR A 36 -3.64 -14.25 1.04
C THR A 36 -2.70 -13.70 2.12
N GLY A 37 -1.88 -14.55 2.74
CA GLY A 37 -0.89 -14.15 3.74
C GLY A 37 0.19 -13.22 3.16
N LEU A 38 0.75 -13.58 2.00
CA LEU A 38 1.67 -12.70 1.28
C LEU A 38 0.95 -11.44 0.79
N SER A 39 -0.24 -11.57 0.20
CA SER A 39 -1.00 -10.44 -0.32
C SER A 39 -1.28 -9.41 0.76
N TYR A 40 -1.64 -9.84 1.98
CA TYR A 40 -1.81 -8.98 3.14
C TYR A 40 -0.51 -8.21 3.45
N ARG A 41 0.62 -8.90 3.61
CA ARG A 41 1.91 -8.25 3.89
C ARG A 41 2.35 -7.29 2.77
N MET A 42 2.09 -7.64 1.51
CA MET A 42 2.49 -6.84 0.35
C MET A 42 1.61 -5.60 0.17
N LEU A 43 0.29 -5.70 0.42
CA LEU A 43 -0.68 -4.62 0.23
C LEU A 43 -1.01 -3.82 1.50
N GLU A 44 -0.46 -4.21 2.65
CA GLU A 44 -0.60 -3.48 3.91
C GLU A 44 0.04 -2.08 3.81
N PRO A 45 -0.75 -1.00 3.93
CA PRO A 45 -0.26 0.37 3.75
C PRO A 45 0.45 0.95 4.99
N ASN A 46 0.31 0.36 6.17
CA ASN A 46 0.76 0.96 7.43
C ASN A 46 1.97 0.29 8.06
N GLN A 47 2.24 -0.97 7.73
CA GLN A 47 3.28 -1.78 8.38
C GLN A 47 4.12 -2.53 7.33
N ASP A 48 5.36 -2.81 7.72
CA ASP A 48 6.37 -3.49 6.91
C ASP A 48 6.39 -2.98 5.46
N LEU A 49 6.71 -1.70 5.31
CA LEU A 49 6.58 -1.02 4.01
C LEU A 49 7.65 -1.42 2.99
N ARG A 50 8.65 -2.24 3.37
CA ARG A 50 9.77 -2.66 2.52
C ARG A 50 9.43 -3.89 1.69
N LYS A 51 8.58 -3.69 0.68
CA LYS A 51 7.98 -4.81 -0.08
C LYS A 51 8.99 -5.66 -0.86
N VAL A 52 10.12 -5.06 -1.27
CA VAL A 52 11.25 -5.81 -1.86
C VAL A 52 11.78 -6.87 -0.89
N ASN A 53 11.93 -6.52 0.40
CA ASN A 53 12.44 -7.43 1.41
C ASN A 53 11.44 -8.56 1.70
N ILE A 54 10.14 -8.21 1.80
CA ILE A 54 9.07 -9.19 2.02
C ILE A 54 9.09 -10.23 0.90
N LEU A 55 9.16 -9.79 -0.36
CA LEU A 55 9.20 -10.71 -1.50
C LEU A 55 10.46 -11.59 -1.48
N ALA A 56 11.63 -11.02 -1.20
CA ALA A 56 12.87 -11.78 -1.13
C ALA A 56 12.82 -12.90 -0.07
N HIS A 57 12.27 -12.62 1.11
CA HIS A 57 12.09 -13.63 2.15
C HIS A 57 10.99 -14.64 1.80
N ALA A 58 9.85 -14.21 1.26
CA ALA A 58 8.78 -15.12 0.87
C ALA A 58 9.26 -16.15 -0.18
N LEU A 59 10.15 -15.75 -1.10
CA LEU A 59 10.80 -16.67 -2.04
C LEU A 59 11.78 -17.63 -1.34
N ALA A 60 12.58 -17.11 -0.41
CA ALA A 60 13.54 -17.91 0.34
C ALA A 60 12.86 -18.96 1.24
N ASP A 61 11.76 -18.58 1.87
CA ASP A 61 10.97 -19.40 2.80
C ASP A 61 10.06 -20.41 2.06
N GLY A 62 10.06 -20.38 0.71
CA GLY A 62 9.28 -21.31 -0.11
C GLY A 62 7.78 -21.03 -0.11
N GLU A 63 7.34 -19.82 0.27
CA GLU A 63 5.92 -19.43 0.26
C GLU A 63 5.33 -19.33 -1.15
N LEU A 64 6.17 -19.27 -2.17
CA LEU A 64 5.78 -19.08 -3.57
C LEU A 64 6.42 -20.12 -4.48
N GLY A 65 5.59 -20.77 -5.29
CA GLY A 65 6.03 -21.65 -6.37
C GLY A 65 6.54 -20.86 -7.59
N THR A 66 7.60 -21.36 -8.22
CA THR A 66 8.09 -20.81 -9.49
C THR A 66 7.14 -21.14 -10.64
N ARG A 67 7.15 -20.30 -11.69
CA ARG A 67 6.28 -20.41 -12.87
C ARG A 67 4.80 -20.29 -12.50
N SER A 68 4.52 -19.44 -11.54
CA SER A 68 3.16 -19.14 -11.08
C SER A 68 2.93 -17.63 -11.05
N LEU A 69 1.67 -17.24 -11.10
CA LEU A 69 1.20 -15.87 -10.95
C LEU A 69 0.31 -15.81 -9.71
N TYR A 70 0.74 -15.06 -8.72
CA TYR A 70 -0.05 -14.77 -7.53
C TYR A 70 -0.78 -13.46 -7.69
N ILE A 71 -2.08 -13.46 -7.44
CA ILE A 71 -2.93 -12.26 -7.49
C ILE A 71 -3.37 -11.94 -6.06
N GLY A 72 -3.21 -10.67 -5.67
CA GLY A 72 -3.66 -10.15 -4.38
C GLY A 72 -4.47 -8.89 -4.56
N ALA A 73 -5.49 -8.67 -3.74
CA ALA A 73 -6.28 -7.45 -3.74
C ALA A 73 -6.49 -6.93 -2.31
N SER A 74 -6.62 -5.61 -2.17
CA SER A 74 -6.97 -4.96 -0.90
C SER A 74 -7.95 -3.83 -1.18
N LEU A 75 -8.96 -3.70 -0.33
CA LEU A 75 -9.97 -2.66 -0.40
C LEU A 75 -10.12 -2.03 0.97
N ILE A 76 -9.97 -0.72 1.06
CA ILE A 76 -10.09 0.05 2.29
C ILE A 76 -11.17 1.10 2.07
N ALA A 77 -12.23 1.02 2.85
CA ALA A 77 -13.27 2.03 2.96
C ALA A 77 -13.17 2.69 4.32
N ILE A 78 -13.49 3.98 4.39
CA ILE A 78 -13.46 4.77 5.61
C ILE A 78 -14.78 5.52 5.78
N ALA A 79 -15.12 5.78 7.04
CA ALA A 79 -16.26 6.59 7.41
C ALA A 79 -15.89 7.38 8.66
N ASP A 80 -15.80 8.69 8.51
CA ASP A 80 -15.17 9.55 9.49
C ASP A 80 -16.09 10.74 9.79
N PHE A 81 -16.00 11.23 11.02
CA PHE A 81 -16.67 12.44 11.48
C PHE A 81 -15.70 13.19 12.38
N GLN A 82 -15.51 14.48 12.10
CA GLN A 82 -14.63 15.31 12.91
C GLN A 82 -15.23 16.69 13.15
N SER A 83 -15.02 17.20 14.36
CA SER A 83 -15.22 18.61 14.70
C SER A 83 -13.90 19.31 15.03
N ALA A 84 -13.84 20.61 14.77
CA ALA A 84 -12.73 21.49 15.10
C ALA A 84 -13.25 22.75 15.81
N ASN A 85 -12.43 23.32 16.69
CA ASN A 85 -12.71 24.61 17.34
C ASN A 85 -12.16 25.81 16.56
N VAL A 86 -11.56 25.56 15.40
CA VAL A 86 -11.04 26.56 14.47
C VAL A 86 -11.51 26.15 13.08
N ASP A 87 -12.15 27.10 12.39
CA ASP A 87 -12.71 26.90 11.06
C ASP A 87 -11.70 26.24 10.10
N SER A 88 -12.13 25.15 9.48
CA SER A 88 -11.40 24.44 8.43
C SER A 88 -10.04 23.88 8.90
N LYS A 89 -9.86 23.63 10.21
CA LYS A 89 -8.64 23.04 10.81
C LYS A 89 -8.89 21.64 11.36
N PHE A 90 -9.09 20.69 10.47
CA PHE A 90 -9.28 19.28 10.82
C PHE A 90 -7.97 18.49 10.93
N GLY A 91 -8.05 17.31 11.55
CA GLY A 91 -6.94 16.40 11.80
C GLY A 91 -6.59 15.59 10.55
N TRP A 92 -5.54 14.77 10.65
CA TRP A 92 -4.92 14.10 9.50
C TRP A 92 -5.86 13.19 8.70
N LEU A 93 -6.78 12.46 9.34
CA LEU A 93 -7.75 11.61 8.64
C LEU A 93 -8.64 12.45 7.73
N MET A 94 -9.15 13.56 8.26
CA MET A 94 -9.85 14.59 7.49
C MET A 94 -8.88 15.57 6.87
N ARG A 95 -7.79 15.10 6.25
CA ARG A 95 -6.87 15.97 5.51
C ARG A 95 -6.49 15.31 4.21
N HIS A 96 -7.41 15.32 3.26
CA HIS A 96 -7.04 15.07 1.88
C HIS A 96 -6.08 16.18 1.44
N PRO A 97 -5.23 15.95 0.42
CA PRO A 97 -4.33 16.98 -0.10
C PRO A 97 -5.02 18.27 -0.57
N THR A 98 -6.36 18.31 -0.65
CA THR A 98 -7.14 19.50 -0.99
C THR A 98 -8.05 19.94 0.18
N ALA A 99 -7.80 21.16 0.69
CA ALA A 99 -8.63 21.78 1.74
C ALA A 99 -10.07 22.11 1.27
N SER A 100 -10.37 21.94 -0.01
CA SER A 100 -11.65 22.30 -0.63
C SER A 100 -12.83 21.46 -0.13
N ASN A 101 -12.59 20.28 0.45
CA ASN A 101 -13.63 19.38 0.90
C ASN A 101 -13.94 19.51 2.41
N GLN A 102 -13.17 20.33 3.14
CA GLN A 102 -13.16 20.32 4.62
C GLN A 102 -13.26 21.76 5.15
N ILE A 103 -14.49 22.29 5.12
CA ILE A 103 -14.81 23.69 5.47
C ILE A 103 -15.74 23.71 6.68
N GLY A 104 -15.60 24.71 7.54
CA GLY A 104 -16.42 24.85 8.75
C GLY A 104 -15.78 24.21 9.97
N ASP A 105 -16.60 24.05 11.01
CA ASP A 105 -16.19 23.44 12.28
C ASP A 105 -16.58 21.96 12.39
N GLN A 106 -17.28 21.41 11.40
CA GLN A 106 -17.71 20.00 11.36
C GLN A 106 -17.66 19.45 9.94
N VAL A 107 -17.09 18.25 9.78
CA VAL A 107 -17.01 17.52 8.51
C VAL A 107 -17.27 16.04 8.74
N SER A 108 -17.78 15.38 7.70
CA SER A 108 -17.95 13.94 7.67
C SER A 108 -17.73 13.39 6.27
N GLU A 109 -17.34 12.12 6.22
CA GLU A 109 -17.23 11.39 4.96
C GLU A 109 -17.53 9.90 5.12
N ALA A 110 -17.90 9.28 4.00
CA ALA A 110 -18.06 7.84 3.86
C ALA A 110 -17.65 7.48 2.42
N VAL A 111 -16.42 7.02 2.25
CA VAL A 111 -15.78 6.89 0.93
C VAL A 111 -14.97 5.62 0.81
N LEU A 112 -14.69 5.24 -0.44
CA LEU A 112 -13.65 4.27 -0.74
C LEU A 112 -12.29 4.99 -0.69
N HIS A 113 -11.54 4.79 0.39
CA HIS A 113 -10.20 5.37 0.56
C HIS A 113 -9.26 4.83 -0.51
N SER A 114 -9.14 3.51 -0.63
CA SER A 114 -8.25 2.91 -1.62
C SER A 114 -8.65 1.52 -2.08
N ALA A 115 -8.33 1.21 -3.34
CA ALA A 115 -8.35 -0.14 -3.90
C ALA A 115 -6.98 -0.48 -4.46
N GLN A 116 -6.48 -1.67 -4.16
CA GLN A 116 -5.16 -2.15 -4.59
C GLN A 116 -5.27 -3.50 -5.27
N LEU A 117 -4.48 -3.68 -6.32
CA LEU A 117 -4.27 -4.96 -7.00
C LEU A 117 -2.79 -5.23 -7.09
N SER A 118 -2.35 -6.42 -6.69
CA SER A 118 -0.97 -6.86 -6.83
C SER A 118 -0.86 -8.12 -7.68
N LEU A 119 0.21 -8.18 -8.46
CA LEU A 119 0.64 -9.35 -9.23
C LEU A 119 2.06 -9.70 -8.80
N THR A 120 2.27 -10.94 -8.34
CA THR A 120 3.60 -11.47 -7.99
C THR A 120 3.90 -12.67 -8.87
N ALA A 121 4.98 -12.64 -9.62
CA ALA A 121 5.37 -13.70 -10.53
C ALA A 121 6.79 -14.21 -10.24
N PRO A 122 6.94 -15.29 -9.45
CA PRO A 122 8.21 -16.00 -9.33
C PRO A 122 8.49 -16.76 -10.62
N ILE A 123 9.44 -16.29 -11.42
CA ILE A 123 9.74 -16.84 -12.76
C ILE A 123 10.69 -18.04 -12.63
N THR A 124 11.74 -17.89 -11.83
CA THR A 124 12.73 -18.93 -11.50
C THR A 124 13.12 -18.83 -10.03
N SER A 125 14.02 -19.70 -9.55
CA SER A 125 14.58 -19.57 -8.19
C SER A 125 15.39 -18.29 -7.98
N TRP A 126 15.83 -17.61 -9.05
CA TRP A 126 16.64 -16.40 -8.98
C TRP A 126 15.92 -15.15 -9.47
N LEU A 127 14.72 -15.28 -10.04
CA LEU A 127 14.06 -14.20 -10.75
C LEU A 127 12.59 -14.15 -10.41
N ALA A 128 12.13 -13.00 -9.92
CA ALA A 128 10.72 -12.72 -9.69
C ALA A 128 10.36 -11.31 -10.18
N ALA A 129 9.08 -11.09 -10.47
CA ALA A 129 8.52 -9.78 -10.76
C ALA A 129 7.37 -9.46 -9.80
N TYR A 130 7.22 -8.19 -9.47
CA TYR A 130 6.14 -7.68 -8.66
C TYR A 130 5.55 -6.41 -9.26
N MET A 131 4.24 -6.28 -9.22
CA MET A 131 3.51 -5.09 -9.61
C MET A 131 2.37 -4.81 -8.63
N GLU A 132 2.16 -3.54 -8.32
CA GLU A 132 1.08 -3.04 -7.47
C GLU A 132 0.41 -1.85 -8.16
N VAL A 133 -0.90 -1.97 -8.43
CA VAL A 133 -1.76 -0.90 -8.89
C VAL A 133 -2.56 -0.38 -7.71
N LEU A 134 -2.55 0.95 -7.53
CA LEU A 134 -3.28 1.65 -6.47
C LEU A 134 -4.28 2.63 -7.09
N TYR A 135 -5.53 2.49 -6.68
CA TYR A 135 -6.56 3.51 -6.74
C TYR A 135 -6.65 4.18 -5.37
N ASP A 136 -6.37 5.48 -5.29
CA ASP A 136 -6.43 6.24 -4.04
C ASP A 136 -6.69 7.72 -4.39
N PRO A 137 -7.95 8.08 -4.68
CA PRO A 137 -8.31 9.46 -5.01
C PRO A 137 -8.16 10.37 -3.78
N GLU A 138 -8.21 9.78 -2.59
CA GLU A 138 -8.20 10.47 -1.32
C GLU A 138 -6.83 11.09 -1.03
N GLN A 139 -5.75 10.34 -1.25
CA GLN A 139 -4.37 10.78 -1.09
C GLN A 139 -3.74 11.29 -2.41
N SER A 140 -4.52 11.42 -3.48
CA SER A 140 -4.03 11.99 -4.74
C SER A 140 -3.84 13.51 -4.64
N PHE A 141 -2.66 13.98 -5.07
CA PHE A 141 -2.31 15.42 -5.15
C PHE A 141 -2.89 16.12 -6.40
N GLY A 142 -3.70 15.42 -7.21
CA GLY A 142 -4.39 16.03 -8.34
C GLY A 142 -5.37 17.13 -7.91
N ALA A 143 -5.63 18.08 -8.81
CA ALA A 143 -6.60 19.14 -8.54
C ALA A 143 -8.05 18.63 -8.62
N GLY A 144 -8.95 19.25 -7.83
CA GLY A 144 -10.39 19.01 -7.87
C GLY A 144 -10.92 18.09 -6.75
N THR A 145 -12.17 17.67 -6.91
CA THR A 145 -12.86 16.72 -6.02
C THR A 145 -12.34 15.29 -6.23
N ILE A 146 -12.72 14.35 -5.35
CA ILE A 146 -12.30 12.94 -5.45
C ILE A 146 -12.73 12.26 -6.76
N THR A 147 -13.73 12.80 -7.46
CA THR A 147 -14.21 12.32 -8.76
C THR A 147 -13.52 12.98 -9.95
N ALA A 148 -12.74 14.04 -9.74
CA ALA A 148 -12.01 14.72 -10.80
C ALA A 148 -10.99 13.78 -11.44
N LEU A 149 -10.84 13.84 -12.76
CA LEU A 149 -9.96 12.94 -13.52
C LEU A 149 -8.51 12.96 -13.01
N GLY A 150 -8.00 14.12 -12.61
CA GLY A 150 -6.64 14.24 -12.06
C GLY A 150 -6.43 13.56 -10.70
N ARG A 151 -7.53 13.23 -9.99
CA ARG A 151 -7.49 12.51 -8.70
C ARG A 151 -7.94 11.06 -8.83
N ASN A 152 -8.95 10.81 -9.65
CA ASN A 152 -9.57 9.52 -9.89
C ASN A 152 -8.73 8.70 -10.90
N GLN A 153 -7.56 8.25 -10.46
CA GLN A 153 -6.57 7.58 -11.31
C GLN A 153 -6.10 6.25 -10.72
N LEU A 154 -5.83 5.29 -11.61
CA LEU A 154 -5.07 4.09 -11.29
C LEU A 154 -3.58 4.40 -11.46
N GLN A 155 -2.81 4.16 -10.40
CA GLN A 155 -1.38 4.42 -10.39
C GLN A 155 -0.62 3.11 -10.28
N LEU A 156 0.42 2.92 -11.09
CA LEU A 156 1.44 1.93 -10.80
C LEU A 156 2.19 2.39 -9.54
N ARG A 157 1.80 1.87 -8.39
CA ARG A 157 2.32 2.27 -7.08
C ARG A 157 3.72 1.73 -6.89
N LYS A 158 3.91 0.44 -7.14
CA LYS A 158 5.20 -0.27 -7.13
C LYS A 158 5.28 -1.21 -8.32
N GLY A 159 6.48 -1.40 -8.85
CA GLY A 159 6.69 -2.30 -9.98
C GLY A 159 8.17 -2.56 -10.14
N TYR A 160 8.63 -3.78 -9.89
CA TYR A 160 10.05 -4.12 -9.93
C TYR A 160 10.29 -5.59 -10.26
N ILE A 161 11.48 -5.84 -10.77
CA ILE A 161 12.05 -7.18 -10.91
C ILE A 161 13.01 -7.40 -9.76
N LEU A 162 12.99 -8.59 -9.17
CA LEU A 162 13.90 -9.06 -8.13
C LEU A 162 14.81 -10.15 -8.72
N LEU A 163 16.12 -9.99 -8.54
CA LEU A 163 17.15 -10.95 -8.92
C LEU A 163 17.92 -11.40 -7.68
N GLY A 164 17.83 -12.67 -7.29
CA GLY A 164 18.57 -13.24 -6.17
C GLY A 164 17.87 -14.46 -5.56
N ASP A 165 18.66 -15.29 -4.88
CA ASP A 165 18.20 -16.47 -4.14
C ASP A 165 18.91 -16.48 -2.77
N LEU A 166 18.22 -16.04 -1.72
CA LEU A 166 18.79 -15.91 -0.37
C LEU A 166 19.22 -17.25 0.24
N ASN A 167 18.71 -18.39 -0.29
CA ASN A 167 19.15 -19.71 0.14
C ASN A 167 20.51 -20.10 -0.45
N LYS A 168 20.97 -19.41 -1.51
CA LYS A 168 22.24 -19.67 -2.20
C LYS A 168 23.25 -18.54 -2.06
N PHE A 169 22.79 -17.30 -2.07
CA PHE A 169 23.65 -16.13 -2.02
C PHE A 169 22.99 -15.02 -1.19
N PRO A 170 23.71 -14.39 -0.25
CA PRO A 170 23.12 -13.44 0.69
C PRO A 170 22.86 -12.05 0.09
N ILE A 171 22.89 -11.91 -1.24
CA ILE A 171 22.65 -10.64 -1.91
C ILE A 171 21.56 -10.82 -2.96
N TYR A 172 20.63 -9.88 -2.99
CA TYR A 172 19.64 -9.74 -4.07
C TYR A 172 19.61 -8.30 -4.60
N LEU A 173 19.19 -8.19 -5.85
CA LEU A 173 19.03 -6.94 -6.57
C LEU A 173 17.55 -6.70 -6.88
N ALA A 174 17.12 -5.45 -6.88
CA ALA A 174 15.80 -5.05 -7.37
C ALA A 174 15.92 -3.89 -8.35
N LEU A 175 15.16 -3.92 -9.45
CA LEU A 175 15.15 -2.88 -10.48
C LEU A 175 13.72 -2.47 -10.80
N GLY A 176 13.41 -1.17 -10.74
CA GLY A 176 12.08 -0.63 -11.02
C GLY A 176 11.64 0.48 -10.06
N LYS A 177 10.33 0.63 -9.85
CA LYS A 177 9.72 1.57 -8.90
C LYS A 177 9.47 0.89 -7.56
N MET A 178 10.17 1.33 -6.52
CA MET A 178 10.15 0.69 -5.20
C MET A 178 10.46 1.69 -4.06
N ASP A 179 10.24 1.27 -2.81
CA ASP A 179 10.53 2.11 -1.64
C ASP A 179 12.05 2.27 -1.46
N ALA A 180 12.51 3.50 -1.23
CA ALA A 180 13.92 3.82 -1.02
C ALA A 180 14.41 3.30 0.35
N PRO A 181 15.50 2.53 0.44
CA PRO A 181 15.89 1.81 1.66
C PRO A 181 16.59 2.71 2.69
N PHE A 182 15.93 3.78 3.11
CA PHE A 182 16.48 4.79 4.00
C PHE A 182 15.64 4.97 5.29
N GLY A 183 16.32 5.01 6.43
CA GLY A 183 15.74 5.28 7.74
C GLY A 183 14.71 4.24 8.20
N GLN A 184 14.19 4.45 9.41
CA GLN A 184 13.10 3.64 9.96
C GLN A 184 11.75 4.16 9.47
N THR A 185 11.42 3.86 8.21
CA THR A 185 10.14 4.22 7.58
C THR A 185 9.27 2.99 7.35
N ASN A 186 9.43 1.96 8.18
CA ASN A 186 8.74 0.67 8.01
C ASN A 186 7.29 0.70 8.50
N SER A 187 6.88 1.76 9.19
CA SER A 187 5.48 1.94 9.58
C SER A 187 5.05 3.40 9.49
N VAL A 188 3.75 3.57 9.33
CA VAL A 188 3.07 4.85 9.44
C VAL A 188 1.76 4.63 10.19
N SER A 189 1.45 5.54 11.11
CA SER A 189 0.13 5.57 11.73
C SER A 189 -0.77 6.48 10.88
N PRO A 190 -1.97 6.01 10.49
CA PRO A 190 -2.94 6.85 9.79
C PRO A 190 -3.50 7.95 10.70
N PHE A 191 -3.26 7.89 12.02
CA PHE A 191 -3.71 8.92 12.97
C PHE A 191 -2.60 9.90 13.33
N THR A 192 -1.34 9.48 13.22
CA THR A 192 -0.16 10.24 13.67
C THR A 192 1.04 9.94 12.76
N SER A 193 1.20 10.70 11.68
CA SER A 193 2.34 10.50 10.79
C SER A 193 3.65 10.85 11.50
N SER A 194 4.66 9.98 11.38
CA SER A 194 6.01 10.32 11.84
C SER A 194 6.67 11.26 10.83
N THR A 195 7.37 12.29 11.32
CA THR A 195 8.17 13.17 10.46
C THR A 195 9.16 12.37 9.61
N MET A 196 9.70 11.29 10.17
CA MET A 196 10.61 10.38 9.49
C MET A 196 9.98 9.75 8.24
N TRP A 197 8.81 9.14 8.36
CA TRP A 197 8.14 8.54 7.21
C TRP A 197 7.68 9.61 6.20
N HIS A 198 7.10 10.70 6.69
CA HIS A 198 6.56 11.76 5.84
C HIS A 198 7.64 12.42 4.97
N ALA A 199 8.83 12.68 5.54
CA ALA A 199 9.94 13.28 4.81
C ALA A 199 10.75 12.25 4.01
N PHE A 200 11.05 11.09 4.60
CA PHE A 200 12.10 10.19 4.09
C PHE A 200 11.59 8.82 3.62
N GLY A 201 10.28 8.53 3.70
CA GLY A 201 9.67 7.32 3.13
C GLY A 201 9.58 7.39 1.61
N GLY A 202 10.72 7.56 0.94
CA GLY A 202 10.81 7.78 -0.50
C GLY A 202 10.31 6.58 -1.32
N LEU A 203 9.73 6.89 -2.48
CA LEU A 203 9.28 5.92 -3.48
C LEU A 203 9.74 6.44 -4.84
N GLY A 204 10.42 5.61 -5.62
CA GLY A 204 10.92 6.07 -6.91
C GLY A 204 11.54 4.96 -7.75
N TYR A 205 11.93 5.33 -8.96
CA TYR A 205 12.62 4.45 -9.88
C TYR A 205 14.11 4.33 -9.52
N GLY A 206 14.65 3.12 -9.59
CA GLY A 206 16.06 2.89 -9.35
C GLY A 206 16.47 1.42 -9.37
N ALA A 207 17.73 1.19 -9.03
CA ALA A 207 18.33 -0.12 -8.83
C ALA A 207 18.81 -0.24 -7.38
N MET A 208 18.34 -1.27 -6.67
CA MET A 208 18.69 -1.55 -5.28
C MET A 208 19.51 -2.84 -5.21
N ALA A 209 20.52 -2.85 -4.35
CA ALA A 209 21.23 -4.05 -3.93
C ALA A 209 21.11 -4.19 -2.41
N THR A 210 20.76 -5.38 -1.94
CA THR A 210 20.64 -5.67 -0.51
C THR A 210 21.45 -6.90 -0.15
N PHE A 211 22.33 -6.76 0.83
CA PHE A 211 22.94 -7.87 1.57
C PHE A 211 22.05 -8.22 2.76
N ASP A 212 21.77 -9.50 2.96
CA ASP A 212 20.96 -10.02 4.06
C ASP A 212 21.49 -11.38 4.54
N LYS A 213 22.06 -11.41 5.74
CA LYS A 213 22.57 -12.63 6.35
C LYS A 213 22.63 -12.53 7.87
N ALA A 214 22.15 -13.55 8.56
CA ALA A 214 22.32 -13.72 10.01
C ALA A 214 21.87 -12.50 10.84
N GLY A 215 20.76 -11.86 10.45
CA GLY A 215 20.21 -10.68 11.13
C GLY A 215 20.90 -9.36 10.78
N PHE A 216 21.91 -9.37 9.91
CA PHE A 216 22.54 -8.16 9.38
C PHE A 216 22.03 -7.86 7.98
N LYS A 217 21.52 -6.63 7.78
CA LYS A 217 20.91 -6.17 6.53
C LYS A 217 21.46 -4.81 6.12
N VAL A 218 21.97 -4.72 4.90
CA VAL A 218 22.47 -3.48 4.30
C VAL A 218 21.91 -3.34 2.90
N SER A 219 21.29 -2.21 2.63
CA SER A 219 20.68 -1.91 1.33
C SER A 219 21.23 -0.60 0.78
N VAL A 220 21.56 -0.60 -0.50
CA VAL A 220 22.00 0.59 -1.24
C VAL A 220 21.14 0.70 -2.49
N MET A 221 20.70 1.91 -2.83
CA MET A 221 19.88 2.17 -4.01
C MET A 221 20.46 3.32 -4.83
N ALA A 222 20.71 3.05 -6.12
CA ALA A 222 20.89 4.08 -7.13
C ALA A 222 19.51 4.52 -7.62
N VAL A 223 19.24 5.81 -7.60
CA VAL A 223 17.92 6.38 -7.89
C VAL A 223 17.98 7.12 -9.22
N GLN A 224 16.92 7.03 -10.02
CA GLN A 224 16.78 7.77 -11.26
C GLN A 224 16.80 9.28 -11.00
N GLY A 225 17.55 10.02 -11.83
CA GLY A 225 17.60 11.48 -11.81
C GLY A 225 16.24 12.14 -11.94
N GLY A 226 16.09 13.30 -11.30
CA GLY A 226 14.84 14.07 -11.23
C GLY A 226 14.14 13.94 -9.88
N ALA A 227 12.96 14.56 -9.79
CA ALA A 227 12.15 14.53 -8.60
C ALA A 227 11.33 13.22 -8.53
N GLN A 228 11.51 12.45 -7.46
CA GLN A 228 10.68 11.29 -7.15
C GLN A 228 9.74 11.63 -5.98
N PHE A 229 9.17 10.62 -5.32
CA PHE A 229 8.26 10.86 -4.20
C PHE A 229 9.03 11.28 -2.94
N ARG A 230 8.57 12.37 -2.30
CA ARG A 230 9.12 12.95 -1.07
C ARG A 230 10.57 13.43 -1.24
N ALA A 231 11.44 13.22 -0.25
CA ALA A 231 12.84 13.66 -0.27
C ALA A 231 13.71 12.89 -1.28
N LEU A 232 13.16 11.90 -2.00
CA LEU A 232 13.90 11.12 -2.98
C LEU A 232 14.10 11.95 -4.26
N ASN A 233 15.20 12.69 -4.34
CA ASN A 233 15.53 13.54 -5.47
C ASN A 233 17.01 13.38 -5.82
N ALA A 234 17.33 13.33 -7.11
CA ALA A 234 18.70 13.28 -7.61
C ALA A 234 18.86 14.24 -8.80
N PRO A 235 20.05 14.79 -9.07
CA PRO A 235 20.31 15.54 -10.30
C PRO A 235 19.93 14.72 -11.54
N VAL A 236 19.36 15.39 -12.56
CA VAL A 236 19.11 14.75 -13.87
C VAL A 236 20.42 14.65 -14.67
N GLU A 237 21.28 15.65 -14.52
CA GLU A 237 22.63 15.66 -15.08
C GLU A 237 23.58 14.97 -14.11
N GLY A 238 24.12 13.81 -14.51
CA GLY A 238 25.03 12.97 -13.72
C GLY A 238 25.89 12.10 -14.60
#